data_AF-A0A3S1B1D0-F1
#
_entry.id   AF-A0A3S1B1D0-F1
#
_cell.length_a   1.000
_cell.length_b   1.000
_cell.length_c   1.000
_cell.angle_alpha   90.00
_cell.angle_beta   90.00
_cell.angle_gamma   90.00
#
_symmetry.space_group_name_H-M   'P 1'
#
loop_
_entity.id
_entity.type
_entity.pdbx_description
1 polymer ?
#
loop_
_entity_poly.entity_id
_entity_poly.type
_entity_poly.pdbx_seq_one_letter_code
_entity_poly.pdbx_strand_id
1 'polypeptide(L)'
;MRAIRGATTVPSNTVEAMREAVTELIDELEGRNQLHPTDIISVTFSVTRDLDAIFPAAIARTRSYWDSVPMLDVQQMFVEGSLERCIRFLIHVYVNASTPIHHIYLREAANLRPDWSLPQSLQASHSVMKSKV
;
A
#
# COMPACT_ATOMS: atom_id res chain seq x y z
N MET A 1 -12.55 6.27 -9.18
CA MET A 1 -12.01 5.21 -8.30
C MET A 1 -10.62 4.84 -8.80
N ARG A 2 -9.64 4.84 -7.90
CA ARG A 2 -8.25 4.44 -8.18
C ARG A 2 -7.81 3.47 -7.10
N ALA A 3 -6.71 2.76 -7.35
CA ALA A 3 -6.10 1.89 -6.36
C ALA A 3 -4.67 2.33 -6.07
N ILE A 4 -4.26 2.25 -4.81
CA ILE A 4 -2.92 2.60 -4.35
C ILE A 4 -2.30 1.38 -3.70
N ARG A 5 -1.08 1.03 -4.11
CA ARG A 5 -0.27 -0.02 -3.50
C ARG A 5 0.71 0.56 -2.51
N GLY A 6 0.90 -0.19 -1.43
CA GLY A 6 1.86 0.09 -0.36
C GLY A 6 2.62 -1.17 0.02
N ALA A 7 3.89 -1.04 0.37
CA ALA A 7 4.69 -2.10 0.97
C ALA A 7 5.82 -1.54 1.84
N THR A 8 6.08 -2.20 2.95
CA THR A 8 7.22 -1.92 3.84
C THR A 8 7.71 -3.24 4.45
N THR A 9 8.88 -3.23 5.09
CA THR A 9 9.40 -4.35 5.87
C THR A 9 9.60 -3.98 7.34
N VAL A 10 9.58 -4.96 8.22
CA VAL A 10 9.87 -4.78 9.65
C VAL A 10 11.17 -5.48 10.04
N PRO A 11 11.97 -4.92 10.96
CA PRO A 11 13.20 -5.56 11.41
C PRO A 11 12.95 -6.81 12.25
N SER A 12 11.80 -6.91 12.91
CA SER A 12 11.42 -8.02 13.79
C SER A 12 9.91 -8.20 13.87
N ASN A 13 9.46 -9.41 14.21
CA ASN A 13 8.06 -9.73 14.47
C ASN A 13 7.67 -9.32 15.90
N THR A 14 7.59 -8.01 16.14
CA THR A 14 7.09 -7.43 17.40
C THR A 14 6.03 -6.38 17.13
N VAL A 15 5.17 -6.15 18.12
CA VAL A 15 4.09 -5.16 18.02
C VAL A 15 4.66 -3.77 17.76
N GLU A 16 5.77 -3.41 18.40
CA GLU A 16 6.44 -2.12 18.29
C GLU A 16 6.97 -1.90 16.87
N ALA A 17 7.70 -2.89 16.33
CA ALA A 17 8.29 -2.80 14.99
C ALA A 17 7.23 -2.74 13.89
N MET A 18 6.15 -3.52 14.04
CA MET A 18 5.01 -3.48 13.12
C MET A 18 4.24 -2.15 13.22
N ARG A 19 4.03 -1.62 14.44
CA ARG A 19 3.35 -0.33 14.65
C ARG A 19 4.10 0.81 13.99
N GLU A 20 5.41 0.87 14.17
CA GLU A 20 6.27 1.88 13.57
C GLU A 20 6.18 1.83 12.04
N ALA A 21 6.32 0.63 11.46
CA ALA A 21 6.32 0.46 10.01
C ALA A 21 4.96 0.74 9.36
N VAL A 22 3.85 0.32 9.99
CA VAL A 22 2.50 0.61 9.49
C VAL A 22 2.20 2.10 9.58
N THR A 23 2.60 2.76 10.67
CA THR A 23 2.43 4.21 10.83
C THR A 23 3.20 4.97 9.75
N GLU A 24 4.49 4.67 9.56
CA GLU A 24 5.31 5.29 8.51
C GLU A 24 4.70 5.07 7.11
N LEU A 25 4.26 3.85 6.82
CA LEU A 25 3.67 3.50 5.53
C LEU A 25 2.37 4.28 5.25
N ILE A 26 1.56 4.54 6.29
CA ILE A 26 0.33 5.35 6.18
C ILE A 26 0.64 6.85 6.10
N ASP A 27 1.63 7.34 6.85
CA ASP A 27 2.07 8.74 6.78
C ASP A 27 2.53 9.11 5.36
N GLU A 28 3.34 8.25 4.74
CA GLU A 28 3.81 8.43 3.37
C GLU A 28 2.68 8.33 2.33
N LEU A 29 1.70 7.45 2.56
CA LEU A 29 0.50 7.35 1.73
C LEU A 29 -0.28 8.65 1.72
N GLU A 30 -0.64 9.15 2.90
CA GLU A 30 -1.43 10.37 3.07
C GLU A 30 -0.66 11.58 2.54
N GLY A 31 0.62 11.72 2.91
CA GLY A 31 1.45 12.84 2.51
C GLY A 31 1.68 12.94 1.00
N ARG A 32 2.05 11.83 0.35
CA ARG A 32 2.37 11.86 -1.09
C ARG A 32 1.13 11.92 -1.98
N ASN A 33 -0.01 11.38 -1.54
CA ASN A 33 -1.25 11.41 -2.31
C ASN A 33 -2.20 12.54 -1.90
N GLN A 34 -1.86 13.33 -0.86
CA GLN A 34 -2.76 14.31 -0.24
C GLN A 34 -4.12 13.69 0.09
N LEU A 35 -4.09 12.45 0.58
CA LEU A 35 -5.27 11.61 0.74
C LEU A 35 -5.87 11.82 2.12
N HIS A 36 -7.15 12.16 2.18
CA HIS A 36 -7.89 12.16 3.45
C HIS A 36 -8.57 10.80 3.66
N PRO A 37 -8.68 10.28 4.89
CA PRO A 37 -9.31 8.97 5.13
C PRO A 37 -10.75 8.85 4.62
N THR A 38 -11.49 9.97 4.52
CA THR A 38 -12.85 10.00 3.93
C THR A 38 -12.90 9.66 2.43
N ASP A 39 -11.77 9.77 1.73
CA ASP A 39 -11.67 9.40 0.33
C ASP A 39 -11.39 7.90 0.16
N ILE A 40 -11.14 7.17 1.25
CA ILE A 40 -10.81 5.74 1.23
C ILE A 40 -12.10 4.92 1.26
N ILE A 41 -12.26 4.08 0.25
CA ILE A 41 -13.38 3.14 0.14
C ILE A 41 -13.10 1.89 0.99
N SER A 42 -11.89 1.34 0.88
CA SER A 42 -11.46 0.16 1.63
C SER A 42 -9.96 -0.02 1.62
N VAL A 43 -9.47 -0.76 2.61
CA VAL A 43 -8.06 -1.18 2.72
C VAL A 43 -8.00 -2.69 2.88
N THR A 44 -7.15 -3.34 2.08
CA THR A 44 -6.71 -4.70 2.35
C THR A 44 -5.24 -4.67 2.70
N PHE A 45 -4.91 -5.05 3.94
CA PHE A 45 -3.54 -5.32 4.34
C PHE A 45 -3.20 -6.77 4.07
N SER A 46 -1.95 -7.04 3.69
CA SER A 46 -1.41 -8.39 3.71
C SER A 46 -0.06 -8.44 4.41
N VAL A 47 0.19 -9.53 5.13
CA VAL A 47 1.46 -9.76 5.83
C VAL A 47 2.05 -11.10 5.44
N THR A 48 3.37 -11.18 5.33
CA THR A 48 4.06 -12.46 5.18
C THR A 48 3.85 -13.33 6.43
N ARG A 49 3.89 -14.66 6.25
CA ARG A 49 3.56 -15.63 7.30
C ARG A 49 4.48 -15.61 8.52
N ASP A 50 5.61 -14.92 8.43
CA ASP A 50 6.60 -14.71 9.48
C ASP A 50 6.29 -13.49 10.38
N LEU A 51 5.16 -12.82 10.14
CA LEU A 51 4.61 -11.76 11.00
C LEU A 51 3.26 -12.17 11.57
N ASP A 52 3.20 -12.35 12.88
CA ASP A 52 1.99 -12.75 13.61
C ASP A 52 1.76 -11.97 14.91
N ALA A 53 2.61 -10.97 15.23
CA ALA A 53 2.52 -10.23 16.49
C ALA A 53 1.28 -9.33 16.61
N ILE A 54 0.81 -8.73 15.50
CA ILE A 54 -0.36 -7.84 15.50
C ILE A 54 -0.95 -7.67 14.09
N PHE A 55 -2.26 -7.46 14.02
CA PHE A 55 -2.94 -7.07 12.79
C PHE A 55 -2.59 -5.62 12.36
N PRO A 56 -2.11 -5.37 11.12
CA PRO A 56 -1.90 -4.02 10.61
C PRO A 56 -3.14 -3.12 10.70
N ALA A 57 -4.34 -3.64 10.42
CA ALA A 57 -5.56 -2.85 10.56
C ALA A 57 -5.83 -2.41 12.00
N ALA A 58 -5.37 -3.16 13.01
CA ALA A 58 -5.51 -2.73 14.42
C ALA A 58 -4.66 -1.51 14.73
N ILE A 59 -3.47 -1.40 14.13
CA ILE A 59 -2.62 -0.20 14.21
C ILE A 59 -3.27 0.96 13.45
N ALA A 60 -3.73 0.71 12.22
CA ALA A 60 -4.35 1.76 11.41
C ALA A 60 -5.58 2.38 12.09
N ARG A 61 -6.42 1.59 12.78
CA ARG A 61 -7.59 2.08 13.52
C ARG A 61 -7.29 3.05 14.65
N THR A 62 -6.06 3.09 15.18
CA THR A 62 -5.72 4.08 16.23
C THR A 62 -5.46 5.46 15.64
N ARG A 63 -5.37 5.60 14.32
CA ARG A 63 -5.18 6.87 13.62
C ARG A 63 -6.51 7.58 13.42
N SER A 64 -6.51 8.90 13.56
CA SER A 64 -7.71 9.74 13.39
C SER A 64 -8.45 9.44 12.08
N TYR A 65 -9.76 9.24 12.15
CA TYR A 65 -10.69 8.95 11.04
C TYR A 65 -10.55 7.57 10.37
N TRP A 66 -9.45 6.84 10.60
CA TRP A 66 -9.24 5.51 10.02
C TRP A 66 -10.16 4.46 10.65
N ASP A 67 -10.63 4.67 11.88
CA ASP A 67 -11.60 3.80 12.55
C ASP A 67 -12.91 3.61 11.78
N SER A 68 -13.28 4.58 10.93
CA SER A 68 -14.45 4.53 10.05
C SER A 68 -14.24 3.79 8.71
N VAL A 69 -12.99 3.49 8.35
CA VAL A 69 -12.65 2.88 7.06
C VAL A 69 -12.78 1.35 7.15
N PRO A 70 -13.46 0.67 6.20
CA PRO A 70 -13.48 -0.78 6.13
C PRO A 70 -12.10 -1.37 5.83
N MET A 71 -11.61 -2.26 6.69
CA MET A 71 -10.29 -2.89 6.55
C MET A 71 -10.35 -4.40 6.69
N LEU A 72 -9.51 -5.10 5.93
CA LEU A 72 -9.30 -6.53 6.02
C LEU A 72 -7.80 -6.85 6.06
N ASP A 73 -7.38 -7.67 7.02
CA ASP A 73 -6.04 -8.26 7.02
C ASP A 73 -6.11 -9.67 6.43
N VAL A 74 -5.17 -10.00 5.54
CA VAL A 74 -5.01 -11.35 4.98
C VAL A 74 -3.56 -11.81 5.09
N GLN A 75 -3.34 -13.12 5.06
CA GLN A 75 -1.98 -13.64 4.91
C GLN A 75 -1.55 -13.53 3.44
N GLN A 76 -0.35 -12.98 3.22
CA GLN A 76 0.28 -12.95 1.91
C GLN A 76 0.65 -14.37 1.48
N MET A 77 0.41 -14.69 0.20
CA MET A 77 0.86 -15.94 -0.40
C MET A 77 2.34 -16.18 -0.09
N PHE A 78 2.66 -17.37 0.42
CA PHE A 78 4.03 -17.79 0.66
C PHE A 78 4.69 -18.19 -0.66
N VAL A 79 5.85 -17.59 -0.94
CA VAL A 79 6.72 -17.95 -2.05
C VAL A 79 8.13 -18.11 -1.48
N GLU A 80 8.76 -19.25 -1.75
CA GLU A 80 10.12 -19.54 -1.28
C GLU A 80 11.11 -18.51 -1.84
N GLY A 81 12.00 -18.00 -0.98
CA GLY A 81 12.97 -16.95 -1.33
C GLY A 81 12.37 -15.56 -1.56
N SER A 82 11.06 -15.36 -1.32
CA SER A 82 10.45 -14.03 -1.40
C SER A 82 10.76 -13.16 -0.17
N LEU A 83 10.54 -11.86 -0.32
CA LEU A 83 10.81 -10.88 0.72
C LEU A 83 10.06 -11.19 2.02
N GLU A 84 10.82 -11.45 3.07
CA GLU A 84 10.37 -11.72 4.43
C GLU A 84 9.88 -10.45 5.16
N ARG A 85 9.17 -10.67 6.26
CA ARG A 85 8.74 -9.62 7.21
C ARG A 85 8.12 -8.40 6.53
N CYS A 86 7.30 -8.64 5.52
CA CYS A 86 6.78 -7.60 4.65
C CYS A 86 5.27 -7.40 4.87
N ILE A 87 4.91 -6.15 5.16
CA ILE A 87 3.54 -5.67 5.28
C ILE A 87 3.20 -4.93 3.99
N ARG A 88 2.05 -5.21 3.40
CA ARG A 88 1.55 -4.59 2.18
C ARG A 88 0.15 -4.06 2.39
N PHE A 89 -0.25 -3.09 1.57
CA PHE A 89 -1.64 -2.75 1.40
C PHE A 89 -2.04 -2.65 -0.08
N LEU A 90 -3.33 -2.81 -0.31
CA LEU A 90 -4.06 -2.33 -1.47
C LEU A 90 -5.22 -1.47 -0.95
N ILE A 91 -5.24 -0.21 -1.38
CA ILE A 91 -6.25 0.76 -0.96
C ILE A 91 -7.06 1.17 -2.17
N HIS A 92 -8.38 1.10 -2.04
CA HIS A 92 -9.29 1.68 -3.02
C HIS A 92 -9.72 3.07 -2.58
N VAL A 93 -9.54 4.05 -3.45
CA VAL A 93 -9.83 5.46 -3.16
C VAL A 93 -10.80 6.05 -4.19
N TYR A 94 -11.63 6.97 -3.72
CA TYR A 94 -12.53 7.76 -4.56
C TYR A 94 -11.91 9.12 -4.87
N VAL A 95 -11.00 9.15 -5.84
CA VAL A 95 -10.37 10.38 -6.35
C VAL A 95 -10.59 10.55 -7.84
N ASN A 96 -10.37 11.78 -8.34
CA ASN A 96 -10.44 12.11 -9.75
C ASN A 96 -9.47 11.26 -10.60
N ALA A 97 -9.88 10.94 -11.83
CA ALA A 97 -9.05 10.14 -12.73
C ALA A 97 -7.72 10.82 -13.09
N SER A 98 -7.71 12.16 -13.13
CA SER A 98 -6.53 12.97 -13.38
C SER A 98 -5.57 13.08 -12.19
N THR A 99 -6.00 12.71 -10.97
CA THR A 99 -5.14 12.77 -9.78
C THR A 99 -3.92 11.85 -9.97
N PRO A 100 -2.69 12.38 -9.85
CA PRO A 100 -1.49 11.55 -9.83
C PRO A 100 -1.52 10.60 -8.63
N ILE A 101 -1.13 9.34 -8.84
CA ILE A 101 -1.08 8.36 -7.76
C ILE A 101 0.37 8.01 -7.45
N HIS A 102 0.71 8.06 -6.17
CA HIS A 102 1.99 7.64 -5.62
C HIS A 102 1.81 6.31 -4.90
N HIS A 103 2.39 5.26 -5.46
CA HIS A 103 2.55 3.99 -4.77
C HIS A 103 3.70 4.09 -3.76
N ILE A 104 3.56 3.45 -2.60
CA ILE A 104 4.47 3.65 -1.47
C ILE A 104 5.26 2.36 -1.21
N TYR A 105 6.54 2.35 -1.53
CA TYR A 105 7.41 1.20 -1.32
C TYR A 105 8.62 1.64 -0.50
N LEU A 106 8.67 1.22 0.75
CA LEU A 106 9.66 1.66 1.73
C LEU A 106 10.61 0.53 2.10
N ARG A 107 11.76 0.89 2.68
CA ARG A 107 12.73 -0.06 3.24
C ARG A 107 13.11 -1.12 2.20
N GLU A 108 13.25 -2.39 2.58
CA GLU A 108 13.61 -3.47 1.66
C GLU A 108 12.52 -3.73 0.61
N ALA A 109 11.27 -3.34 0.89
CA ALA A 109 10.18 -3.46 -0.07
C ALA A 109 10.34 -2.53 -1.28
N ALA A 110 11.17 -1.48 -1.21
CA ALA A 110 11.53 -0.64 -2.36
C ALA A 110 12.05 -1.46 -3.56
N ASN A 111 12.72 -2.58 -3.29
CA ASN A 111 13.25 -3.47 -4.32
C ASN A 111 12.16 -4.27 -5.06
N LEU A 112 10.92 -4.33 -4.55
CA LEU A 112 9.84 -5.06 -5.20
C LEU A 112 9.36 -4.38 -6.49
N ARG A 113 9.47 -3.04 -6.58
CA ARG A 113 9.00 -2.22 -7.69
C ARG A 113 9.90 -0.99 -7.91
N PRO A 114 11.12 -1.19 -8.42
CA PRO A 114 12.04 -0.07 -8.68
C PRO A 114 11.47 0.96 -9.68
N ASP A 115 10.53 0.53 -10.52
CA ASP A 115 9.81 1.33 -11.51
C ASP A 115 8.69 2.23 -10.92
N TRP A 116 8.34 2.06 -9.63
CA TRP A 116 7.30 2.82 -8.94
C TRP A 116 7.83 3.94 -8.04
N SER A 117 9.10 4.33 -8.23
CA SER A 117 9.71 5.48 -7.55
C SER A 117 9.09 6.83 -7.95
N LEU A 118 8.33 6.90 -9.04
CA LEU A 118 7.70 8.12 -9.56
C LEU A 118 6.16 8.02 -9.58
N PRO A 119 5.43 9.16 -9.46
CA PRO A 119 3.98 9.19 -9.59
C PRO A 119 3.49 8.66 -10.94
N GLN A 120 2.39 7.93 -10.91
CA GLN A 120 1.71 7.43 -12.11
C GLN A 120 0.44 8.23 -12.39
N SER A 121 0.37 8.86 -13.56
CA SER A 121 -0.86 9.36 -14.14
C SER A 121 -1.43 8.29 -15.08
N LEU A 122 -2.72 8.01 -14.98
CA LEU A 122 -3.41 7.25 -16.04
C LEU A 122 -3.54 8.19 -17.23
N GLN A 123 -2.58 8.14 -18.16
CA GLN A 123 -2.84 8.63 -19.51
C GLN A 123 -3.74 7.61 -20.19
N ALA A 124 -4.90 8.05 -20.69
CA ALA A 124 -5.66 7.26 -21.64
C ALA A 124 -4.71 6.95 -22.80
N SER A 125 -4.43 5.67 -23.03
CA SER A 125 -3.55 5.21 -24.10
C SER A 125 -4.06 5.69 -25.45
N HIS A 126 -3.44 6.74 -25.99
CA HIS A 126 -3.53 7.07 -27.41
C HIS A 126 -2.28 6.54 -28.11
N SER A 127 -2.37 5.31 -28.62
CA SER A 127 -2.07 5.02 -30.03
C SER A 127 -2.39 3.56 -30.32
N VAL A 128 -3.46 3.38 -31.08
CA VAL A 128 -3.75 2.18 -31.86
C VAL A 128 -2.48 1.81 -32.64
N MET A 129 -1.92 0.62 -32.38
CA MET A 129 -1.01 -0.01 -33.33
C MET A 129 -1.74 -0.09 -34.67
N LYS A 130 -1.38 0.78 -35.62
CA LYS A 130 -1.79 0.62 -37.01
C LYS A 130 -1.22 -0.71 -37.50
N SER A 131 -2.13 -1.62 -37.77
CA SER A 131 -1.93 -2.86 -38.51
C SER A 131 -1.32 -2.57 -39.89
N LYS A 132 -0.33 -3.39 -40.26
CA LYS A 132 0.11 -3.80 -41.61
C LYS A 132 0.21 -2.72 -42.70
N VAL A 133 1.44 -2.45 -43.15
CA VAL A 133 2.00 -3.01 -44.41
C VAL A 133 3.46 -3.36 -44.16
#